data_AF-A0A9D9LLJ2-F1
#
_entry.id   AF-A0A9D9LLJ2-F1
#
_cell.length_a   1.000
_cell.length_b   1.000
_cell.length_c   1.000
_cell.angle_alpha   90.00
_cell.angle_beta   90.00
_cell.angle_gamma   90.00
#
_symmetry.space_group_name_H-M   'P 1'
#
loop_
_entity.id
_entity.type
_entity.pdbx_description
1 polymer ?
#
loop_
_entity_poly.entity_id
_entity_poly.type
_entity_poly.pdbx_seq_one_letter_code
_entity_poly.pdbx_strand_id
1 'polypeptide(L)'
;MQDLAQKYTKAKRALFDKAYGARLNPEQRRAVFTTDGPLLVLAGAGSGKTTVLVNRIAYIIRYGNAYYSDYVPEGIPPEAVEVLEGALTLEPGEIEEILPQFITSPVAPWSVLAITFTNKAAGE
;
A
#
# COMPACT_ATOMS: atom_id res chain seq x y z
N MET A 1 22.37 13.88 -2.50
CA MET A 1 20.94 14.19 -2.31
C MET A 1 20.03 13.34 -3.19
N GLN A 2 20.20 13.32 -4.52
CA GLN A 2 19.37 12.48 -5.41
C GLN A 2 19.46 10.97 -5.10
N ASP A 3 20.65 10.46 -4.79
CA ASP A 3 20.85 9.05 -4.38
C ASP A 3 20.08 8.68 -3.10
N LEU A 4 20.06 9.58 -2.11
CA LEU A 4 19.41 9.33 -0.82
C LEU A 4 17.88 9.31 -0.95
N ALA A 5 17.30 10.24 -1.71
CA ALA A 5 15.86 10.26 -1.99
C ALA A 5 15.42 9.00 -2.76
N GLN A 6 16.25 8.53 -3.70
CA GLN A 6 15.98 7.30 -4.44
C GLN A 6 16.07 6.06 -3.53
N LYS A 7 17.06 6.00 -2.62
CA LYS A 7 17.15 4.93 -1.63
C LYS A 7 15.96 4.93 -0.68
N TYR A 8 15.54 6.09 -0.18
CA TYR A 8 14.35 6.22 0.67
C TYR A 8 13.09 5.68 -0.02
N THR A 9 12.80 6.15 -1.25
CA THR A 9 11.61 5.71 -1.99
C THR A 9 11.66 4.22 -2.33
N LYS A 10 12.85 3.70 -2.66
CA LYS A 10 13.07 2.26 -2.88
C LYS A 10 12.83 1.43 -1.63
N ALA A 11 13.40 1.83 -0.49
CA ALA A 11 13.23 1.14 0.79
C ALA A 11 11.76 1.15 1.22
N LYS A 12 11.10 2.31 1.14
CA LYS A 12 9.65 2.44 1.39
C LYS A 12 8.83 1.46 0.56
N ARG A 13 9.04 1.43 -0.77
CA ARG A 13 8.29 0.51 -1.67
C ARG A 13 8.55 -0.95 -1.31
N ALA A 14 9.79 -1.32 -1.01
CA ALA A 14 10.15 -2.67 -0.59
C ALA A 14 9.45 -3.11 0.70
N LEU A 15 9.28 -2.20 1.67
CA LEU A 15 8.53 -2.47 2.91
C LEU A 15 7.06 -2.75 2.62
N PHE A 16 6.39 -1.91 1.81
CA PHE A 16 5.02 -2.17 1.37
C PHE A 16 4.89 -3.50 0.61
N ASP A 17 5.84 -3.78 -0.28
CA ASP A 17 5.86 -5.03 -1.04
C ASP A 17 5.99 -6.25 -0.13
N LYS A 18 6.86 -6.22 0.88
CA LYS A 18 7.02 -7.33 1.84
C LYS A 18 5.77 -7.50 2.72
N ALA A 19 5.25 -6.41 3.28
CA ALA A 19 4.07 -6.43 4.15
C ALA A 19 2.84 -7.02 3.43
N TYR A 20 2.52 -6.53 2.23
CA TYR A 20 1.37 -7.00 1.47
C TYR A 20 1.63 -8.32 0.72
N GLY A 21 2.89 -8.61 0.37
CA GLY A 21 3.29 -9.81 -0.35
C GLY A 21 3.05 -11.11 0.42
N ALA A 22 2.92 -11.03 1.75
CA ALA A 22 2.56 -12.17 2.59
C ALA A 22 1.16 -12.74 2.29
N ARG A 23 0.25 -11.93 1.73
CA ARG A 23 -1.16 -12.31 1.49
C ARG A 23 -1.68 -12.01 0.07
N LEU A 24 -1.01 -11.14 -0.69
CA LEU A 24 -1.42 -10.73 -2.03
C LEU A 24 -0.37 -11.11 -3.07
N ASN A 25 -0.83 -11.63 -4.20
CA ASN A 25 0.05 -11.83 -5.36
C ASN A 25 0.44 -10.48 -6.02
N PRO A 26 1.43 -10.44 -6.94
CA PRO A 26 1.87 -9.18 -7.56
C PRO A 26 0.77 -8.37 -8.25
N GLU A 27 -0.15 -9.02 -8.97
CA GLU A 27 -1.25 -8.34 -9.66
C GLU A 27 -2.29 -7.77 -8.71
N GLN A 28 -2.60 -8.49 -7.64
CA GLN A 28 -3.47 -8.03 -6.57
C GLN A 28 -2.84 -6.83 -5.84
N ARG A 29 -1.53 -6.87 -5.53
CA ARG A 29 -0.81 -5.74 -4.93
C ARG A 29 -0.83 -4.51 -5.82
N ARG A 30 -0.55 -4.68 -7.12
CA ARG A 30 -0.66 -3.60 -8.11
C ARG A 30 -2.05 -2.98 -8.08
N ALA A 31 -3.10 -3.80 -8.08
CA ALA A 31 -4.48 -3.32 -7.98
C ALA A 31 -4.80 -2.64 -6.64
N VAL A 32 -4.13 -2.98 -5.54
CA VAL A 32 -4.29 -2.31 -4.24
C VAL A 32 -3.58 -0.97 -4.21
N PHE A 33 -2.34 -0.89 -4.73
CA PHE A 33 -1.50 0.31 -4.64
C PHE A 33 -1.83 1.41 -5.66
N THR A 34 -2.46 1.09 -6.80
CA THR A 34 -2.83 2.08 -7.82
C THR A 34 -4.01 2.95 -7.37
N THR A 35 -3.80 3.92 -6.49
CA THR A 35 -4.92 4.64 -5.82
C THR A 35 -5.50 5.79 -6.66
N ASP A 36 -4.69 6.40 -7.52
CA ASP A 36 -5.10 7.52 -8.35
C ASP A 36 -5.74 7.08 -9.68
N GLY A 37 -6.78 7.82 -10.09
CA GLY A 37 -7.45 7.64 -11.37
C GLY A 37 -8.35 6.39 -11.47
N PRO A 38 -9.07 6.24 -12.60
CA PRO A 38 -9.91 5.08 -12.85
C PRO A 38 -9.09 3.81 -13.03
N LEU A 39 -9.49 2.70 -12.38
CA LEU A 39 -8.84 1.40 -12.48
C LEU A 39 -9.85 0.30 -12.83
N LEU A 40 -9.59 -0.46 -13.90
CA LEU A 40 -10.32 -1.66 -14.27
C LEU A 40 -9.52 -2.91 -13.90
N VAL A 41 -10.07 -3.77 -13.06
CA VAL A 41 -9.47 -5.06 -12.70
C VAL A 41 -10.30 -6.19 -13.31
N LEU A 42 -9.72 -6.89 -14.29
CA LEU A 42 -10.31 -8.07 -14.89
C LEU A 42 -9.82 -9.32 -14.16
N ALA A 43 -10.72 -10.10 -13.57
CA ALA A 43 -10.33 -11.28 -12.80
C ALA A 43 -11.38 -12.40 -12.87
N GLY A 44 -10.90 -13.64 -12.94
CA GLY A 44 -11.74 -14.84 -13.01
C GLY A 44 -12.49 -15.15 -11.70
N ALA A 45 -13.24 -16.24 -11.69
CA ALA A 45 -13.80 -16.80 -10.45
C ALA A 45 -12.66 -17.25 -9.51
N GLY A 46 -12.83 -17.09 -8.19
CA GLY A 46 -11.83 -17.53 -7.19
C GLY A 46 -10.54 -16.71 -7.12
N SER A 47 -10.36 -15.67 -7.91
CA SER A 47 -9.11 -14.87 -7.98
C SER A 47 -8.89 -13.87 -6.83
N GLY A 48 -9.76 -13.87 -5.81
CA GLY A 48 -9.67 -12.92 -4.68
C GLY A 48 -10.14 -11.50 -5.00
N LYS A 49 -11.12 -11.30 -5.89
CA LYS A 49 -11.69 -9.97 -6.22
C LYS A 49 -12.11 -9.17 -4.98
N THR A 50 -12.87 -9.79 -4.09
CA THR A 50 -13.31 -9.17 -2.83
C THR A 50 -12.10 -8.83 -1.95
N THR A 51 -11.13 -9.75 -1.83
CA THR A 51 -9.87 -9.51 -1.11
C THR A 51 -9.12 -8.29 -1.63
N VAL A 52 -9.01 -8.13 -2.95
CA VAL A 52 -8.39 -6.95 -3.57
C VAL A 52 -9.18 -5.69 -3.22
N LEU A 53 -10.50 -5.70 -3.36
CA LEU A 53 -11.34 -4.54 -3.10
C LEU A 53 -11.25 -4.09 -1.63
N VAL A 54 -11.33 -5.03 -0.68
CA VAL A 54 -11.20 -4.76 0.76
C VAL A 54 -9.80 -4.23 1.10
N ASN A 55 -8.74 -4.88 0.62
CA ASN A 55 -7.37 -4.40 0.87
C ASN A 55 -7.12 -3.03 0.23
N ARG A 56 -7.71 -2.76 -0.95
CA ARG A 56 -7.60 -1.47 -1.64
C ARG A 56 -8.27 -0.34 -0.85
N ILE A 57 -9.50 -0.56 -0.37
CA ILE A 57 -10.20 0.42 0.47
C ILE A 57 -9.40 0.67 1.76
N ALA A 58 -8.97 -0.39 2.44
CA ALA A 58 -8.16 -0.28 3.65
C ALA A 58 -6.84 0.47 3.39
N TYR A 59 -6.17 0.19 2.26
CA TYR A 59 -4.93 0.86 1.86
C TYR A 59 -5.14 2.36 1.63
N ILE A 60 -6.16 2.74 0.86
CA ILE A 60 -6.48 4.13 0.55
C ILE A 60 -6.81 4.93 1.82
N ILE A 61 -7.55 4.32 2.76
CA ILE A 61 -7.89 4.95 4.03
C ILE A 61 -6.65 5.09 4.93
N ARG A 62 -5.85 4.03 5.07
CA ARG A 62 -4.71 4.00 5.99
C ARG A 62 -3.52 4.80 5.50
N TYR A 63 -3.23 4.74 4.20
CA TYR A 63 -1.97 5.20 3.63
C TYR A 63 -2.12 6.19 2.47
N GLY A 64 -3.31 6.31 1.89
CA GLY A 64 -3.54 7.11 0.68
C GLY A 64 -2.66 6.64 -0.47
N ASN A 65 -1.84 7.52 -1.05
CA ASN A 65 -0.94 7.21 -2.16
C ASN A 65 0.52 6.92 -1.73
N ALA A 66 0.71 6.38 -0.52
CA ALA A 66 2.05 6.21 0.07
C ALA A 66 3.05 5.45 -0.83
N TYR A 67 2.62 4.44 -1.58
CA TYR A 67 3.49 3.58 -2.39
C TYR A 67 4.12 4.34 -3.58
N TYR A 68 3.31 5.12 -4.31
CA TYR A 68 3.76 5.87 -5.48
C TYR A 68 4.16 7.31 -5.18
N SER A 69 3.84 7.83 -3.99
CA SER A 69 4.33 9.13 -3.52
C SER A 69 5.86 9.20 -3.61
N ASP A 70 6.38 10.24 -4.26
CA ASP A 70 7.81 10.55 -4.27
C ASP A 70 8.20 11.52 -3.15
N TYR A 71 7.30 11.79 -2.20
CA TYR A 71 7.60 12.60 -1.03
C TYR A 71 8.75 11.98 -0.22
N VAL A 72 9.75 12.80 0.07
CA VAL A 72 10.88 12.49 0.94
C VAL A 72 10.99 13.63 1.95
N PRO A 73 11.06 13.36 3.27
CA PRO A 73 11.26 14.41 4.26
C PRO A 73 12.52 15.22 4.00
N GLU A 74 12.42 16.55 4.08
CA GLU A 74 13.57 17.42 3.98
C GLU A 74 14.59 17.13 5.08
N GLY A 75 15.87 17.05 4.73
CA GLY A 75 16.94 16.79 5.70
C GLY A 75 16.94 15.38 6.30
N ILE A 76 16.32 14.39 5.64
CA ILE A 76 16.35 13.01 6.13
C ILE A 76 17.80 12.53 6.34
N PRO A 77 18.16 12.06 7.56
CA PRO A 77 19.51 11.59 7.84
C PRO A 77 19.77 10.26 7.10
N PRO A 78 20.99 10.02 6.59
CA PRO A 78 21.35 8.74 5.96
C PRO A 78 21.02 7.52 6.82
N GLU A 79 21.22 7.63 8.13
CA GLU A 79 20.95 6.59 9.11
C GLU A 79 19.48 6.19 9.14
N ALA A 80 18.55 7.13 8.90
CA ALA A 80 17.13 6.79 8.82
C ALA A 80 16.83 5.90 7.61
N VAL A 81 17.52 6.09 6.48
CA VAL A 81 17.38 5.22 5.31
C VAL A 81 17.96 3.84 5.59
N GLU A 82 19.09 3.76 6.28
CA GLU A 82 19.67 2.48 6.72
C GLU A 82 18.72 1.71 7.66
N VAL A 83 18.04 2.41 8.57
CA VAL A 83 17.00 1.80 9.42
C VAL A 83 15.85 1.25 8.59
N LEU A 84 15.39 1.98 7.57
CA LEU A 84 14.32 1.49 6.68
C LEU A 84 14.76 0.28 5.85
N GLU A 85 16.00 0.26 5.38
CA GLU A 85 16.55 -0.90 4.68
C GLU A 85 16.70 -2.10 5.62
N GLY A 86 17.16 -1.89 6.85
CA GLY A 86 17.25 -2.91 7.90
C GLY A 86 15.89 -3.47 8.32
N ALA A 87 14.83 -2.66 8.30
CA ALA A 87 13.47 -3.07 8.62
C ALA A 87 12.91 -4.15 7.65
N LEU A 88 13.53 -4.36 6.49
CA LEU A 88 13.20 -5.48 5.60
C LEU A 88 13.52 -6.86 6.21
N THR A 89 14.23 -6.92 7.34
CA THR A 89 14.45 -8.17 8.09
C THR A 89 13.27 -8.55 8.96
N LEU A 90 12.43 -7.60 9.36
CA LEU A 90 11.27 -7.80 10.22
C LEU A 90 10.19 -8.66 9.55
N GLU A 91 9.35 -9.31 10.34
CA GLU A 91 8.19 -10.05 9.82
C GLU A 91 7.13 -9.10 9.22
N PRO A 92 6.30 -9.56 8.26
CA PRO A 92 5.32 -8.71 7.59
C PRO A 92 4.41 -7.92 8.54
N GLY A 93 4.00 -8.52 9.67
CA GLY A 93 3.16 -7.86 10.67
C GLY A 93 3.87 -6.70 11.37
N GLU A 94 5.15 -6.85 11.70
CA GLU A 94 5.97 -5.80 12.32
C GLU A 94 6.23 -4.66 11.33
N ILE A 95 6.38 -4.99 10.03
CA ILE A 95 6.50 -3.96 8.99
C ILE A 95 5.21 -3.14 8.89
N GLU A 96 4.03 -3.75 9.06
CA GLU A 96 2.77 -3.00 9.02
C GLU A 96 2.67 -1.94 10.12
N GLU A 97 3.33 -2.12 11.26
CA GLU A 97 3.35 -1.14 12.35
C GLU A 97 4.17 0.11 11.99
N ILE A 98 5.14 0.00 11.09
CA ILE A 98 5.98 1.13 10.65
C ILE A 98 5.42 1.84 9.41
N LEU A 99 4.54 1.20 8.63
CA LEU A 99 3.98 1.81 7.41
C LEU A 99 3.23 3.14 7.61
N PRO A 100 2.54 3.41 8.74
CA PRO A 100 1.87 4.69 8.98
C PRO A 100 2.78 5.93 8.91
N GLN A 101 4.09 5.78 9.03
CA GLN A 101 5.02 6.90 8.87
C GLN A 101 5.08 7.44 7.42
N PHE A 102 4.60 6.67 6.44
CA PHE A 102 4.64 7.01 5.01
C PHE A 102 3.33 7.56 4.45
N ILE A 103 2.34 7.82 5.30
CA ILE A 103 1.00 8.27 4.90
C ILE A 103 1.12 9.47 3.96
N THR A 104 0.45 9.38 2.80
CA THR A 104 0.38 10.48 1.84
C THR A 104 -1.07 10.64 1.38
N SER A 105 -1.71 11.76 1.71
CA SER A 105 -3.09 12.08 1.29
C SER A 105 -4.10 10.94 1.56
N PRO A 106 -4.26 10.50 2.83
CA PRO A 106 -5.21 9.44 3.17
C PRO A 106 -6.65 9.91 2.93
N VAL A 107 -7.54 8.96 2.62
CA VAL A 107 -8.95 9.25 2.41
C VAL A 107 -9.75 8.98 3.68
N ALA A 108 -10.60 9.92 4.06
CA ALA A 108 -11.51 9.72 5.16
C ALA A 108 -12.50 8.57 4.87
N PRO A 109 -12.79 7.67 5.83
CA PRO A 109 -13.63 6.49 5.58
C PRO A 109 -15.01 6.82 4.98
N TRP A 110 -15.63 7.92 5.41
CA TRP A 110 -16.94 8.37 4.92
C TRP A 110 -16.93 8.91 3.48
N SER A 111 -15.77 9.08 2.87
CA SER A 111 -15.62 9.51 1.47
C SER A 111 -15.52 8.32 0.49
N VAL A 112 -15.66 7.08 0.96
CA VAL A 112 -15.60 5.86 0.14
C VAL A 112 -17.01 5.33 -0.11
N LEU A 113 -17.37 5.16 -1.38
CA LEU A 113 -18.60 4.49 -1.81
C LEU A 113 -18.26 3.16 -2.49
N ALA A 114 -18.58 2.05 -1.85
CA ALA A 114 -18.45 0.71 -2.42
C ALA A 114 -19.83 0.19 -2.83
N ILE A 115 -20.01 -0.10 -4.12
CA ILE A 115 -21.27 -0.62 -4.67
C ILE A 115 -21.03 -2.02 -5.22
N THR A 116 -21.91 -2.94 -4.85
CA THR A 116 -22.01 -4.27 -5.43
C THR A 116 -23.45 -4.56 -5.79
N PHE A 117 -23.67 -5.36 -6.84
CA PHE A 117 -25.00 -5.69 -7.34
C PHE A 117 -25.59 -6.97 -6.73
N THR A 118 -24.88 -7.61 -5.79
CA THR A 118 -25.34 -8.84 -5.15
C THR A 118 -25.23 -8.75 -3.63
N ASN A 119 -26.27 -9.23 -2.93
CA ASN A 119 -26.28 -9.29 -1.46
C ASN A 119 -25.18 -10.19 -0.90
N LYS A 120 -24.83 -11.26 -1.62
CA LYS A 120 -23.74 -12.16 -1.22
C LYS A 120 -22.42 -11.40 -1.09
N ALA A 121 -22.06 -10.60 -2.09
CA ALA A 121 -20.83 -9.81 -2.05
C ALA A 121 -20.90 -8.60 -1.10
N ALA A 122 -22.08 -8.20 -0.64
CA ALA A 122 -22.24 -7.13 0.34
C ALA A 122 -22.07 -7.61 1.79
N GLY A 123 -22.29 -8.90 2.04
CA GLY A 123 -22.14 -9.52 3.37
C GLY A 123 -20.80 -10.21 3.61
N GLU A 124 -19.90 -10.22 2.62
CA GLU A 124 -18.51 -10.68 2.71
C GLU A 124 -17.59 -9.55 3.19
#